data_AF-A0A3P7JGI2-F1
#
_entry.id   AF-A0A3P7JGI2-F1
#
_cell.length_a   1.000
_cell.length_b   1.000
_cell.length_c   1.000
_cell.angle_alpha   90.00
_cell.angle_beta   90.00
_cell.angle_gamma   90.00
#
_symmetry.space_group_name_H-M   'P 1'
#
loop_
_entity.id
_entity.type
_entity.pdbx_description
1 polymer ?
#
loop_
_entity_poly.entity_id
_entity_poly.type
_entity_poly.pdbx_seq_one_letter_code
_entity_poly.pdbx_strand_id
1 'polypeptide(L)' 'MVSSTELSPIDKAKRQAAYTCAEKNVASGCRLGVGSGSTVKYLVEYLESAVKSGKLQNIVCVPTSFL' A
#
# COMPACT_ATOMS: atom_id res chain seq x y z
N MET A 1 -29.77 -9.78 5.80
CA MET A 1 -28.83 -9.68 4.67
C MET A 1 -27.71 -8.73 5.09
N VAL A 2 -26.56 -9.26 5.51
CA VAL A 2 -25.40 -8.41 5.82
C VAL A 2 -24.72 -8.10 4.48
N SER A 3 -24.64 -6.82 4.15
CA SER A 3 -23.99 -6.31 2.95
C SER A 3 -22.52 -6.75 2.94
N SER A 4 -22.07 -7.40 1.87
CA SER A 4 -20.74 -8.00 1.70
C SER A 4 -19.58 -7.00 1.58
N THR A 5 -19.63 -5.88 2.29
CA THR A 5 -18.73 -4.72 2.09
C THR A 5 -17.88 -4.36 3.31
N GLU A 6 -17.87 -5.17 4.36
CA GLU A 6 -16.98 -4.95 5.50
C GLU A 6 -15.72 -5.82 5.43
N LEU A 7 -14.57 -5.15 5.48
CA LEU A 7 -13.27 -5.81 5.65
C LEU A 7 -13.29 -6.63 6.94
N SER A 8 -12.78 -7.86 6.86
CA SER A 8 -12.55 -8.70 8.04
C SER A 8 -11.60 -8.00 9.04
N PRO A 9 -11.61 -8.36 10.33
CA PRO A 9 -10.67 -7.80 11.30
C PRO A 9 -9.20 -7.96 10.88
N ILE A 10 -8.86 -9.10 10.26
CA ILE A 10 -7.50 -9.36 9.78
C ILE A 10 -7.14 -8.45 8.59
N ASP A 11 -8.07 -8.20 7.67
CA ASP A 11 -7.82 -7.33 6.53
C ASP A 11 -7.78 -5.84 6.94
N LYS A 12 -8.56 -5.44 7.94
CA LYS A 12 -8.43 -4.13 8.59
C LYS A 12 -7.02 -3.95 9.19
N ALA A 13 -6.52 -4.96 9.90
CA ALA A 13 -5.17 -4.93 10.47
C ALA A 13 -4.07 -4.85 9.39
N LYS A 14 -4.18 -5.66 8.33
CA LYS A 14 -3.27 -5.62 7.18
C LYS A 14 -3.22 -4.23 6.55
N ARG A 15 -4.40 -3.64 6.29
CA ARG A 15 -4.53 -2.31 5.71
C ARG A 15 -3.87 -1.26 6.60
N GLN A 16 -4.17 -1.26 7.90
CA GLN A 16 -3.59 -0.30 8.84
C GLN A 16 -2.07 -0.41 8.90
N ALA A 17 -1.52 -1.64 8.94
CA ALA A 17 -0.09 -1.87 8.96
C ALA A 17 0.60 -1.34 7.68
N ALA A 18 0.03 -1.63 6.51
CA ALA A 18 0.54 -1.18 5.23
C ALA A 18 0.53 0.35 5.10
N TYR A 19 -0.58 1.00 5.47
CA TYR A 19 -0.72 2.46 5.42
C TYR A 19 0.24 3.15 6.40
N THR A 20 0.31 2.67 7.64
CA THR A 20 1.22 3.22 8.66
C THR A 20 2.68 3.09 8.22
N CYS A 21 3.05 1.97 7.60
CA CYS A 21 4.39 1.78 7.06
C CYS A 21 4.69 2.81 5.95
N ALA A 22 3.76 2.99 5.01
CA ALA A 22 3.91 3.92 3.90
C ALA A 22 4.06 5.38 4.38
N GLU A 23 3.19 5.82 5.28
CA GLU A 23 3.20 7.18 5.82
C GLU A 23 4.47 7.52 6.57
N LYS A 24 5.05 6.55 7.30
CA LYS A 24 6.24 6.78 8.13
C LYS A 24 7.56 6.66 7.37
N ASN A 25 7.61 5.84 6.31
CA ASN A 25 8.88 5.42 5.72
C ASN A 25 9.04 5.75 4.23
N VAL A 26 7.98 6.15 3.53
CA VAL A 26 8.04 6.44 2.10
C VAL A 26 8.02 7.95 1.86
N ALA A 27 9.02 8.43 1.10
CA ALA A 27 9.14 9.81 0.69
C ALA A 27 9.35 9.91 -0.83
N SER A 28 9.19 11.11 -1.38
CA SER A 28 9.48 11.39 -2.79
C SER A 28 10.96 11.09 -3.10
N GLY A 29 11.23 10.49 -4.27
CA GLY A 29 12.58 10.05 -4.66
C GLY A 29 12.98 8.66 -4.17
N CYS A 30 12.16 8.00 -3.33
CA CYS A 30 12.48 6.67 -2.82
C CYS A 30 12.52 5.59 -3.92
N ARG A 31 13.47 4.66 -3.78
CA ARG A 31 13.53 3.40 -4.52
C ARG A 31 13.07 2.28 -3.58
N LEU A 32 11.89 1.75 -3.81
CA LEU A 32 11.17 0.86 -2.91
C LEU A 32 11.21 -0.58 -3.42
N GLY A 33 11.59 -1.52 -2.56
CA GLY A 33 11.27 -2.93 -2.76
C GLY A 33 9.79 -3.17 -2.43
N VAL A 34 9.03 -3.77 -3.34
CA VAL A 34 7.61 -4.06 -3.16
C VAL A 34 7.44 -5.57 -2.96
N GLY A 35 7.04 -5.94 -1.74
CA GLY A 35 6.77 -7.32 -1.34
C GLY A 35 5.58 -7.95 -2.08
N SER A 36 5.27 -9.20 -1.75
CA SER A 36 4.13 -9.94 -2.29
C SER A 36 3.15 -10.34 -1.18
N GLY A 37 1.87 -10.48 -1.52
CA GLY A 37 0.82 -11.00 -0.63
C GLY A 37 -0.27 -10.00 -0.26
N SER A 38 -1.30 -10.50 0.43
CA SER A 38 -2.55 -9.74 0.68
C SER A 38 -2.37 -8.45 1.50
N THR A 39 -1.29 -8.31 2.26
CA THR A 39 -0.98 -7.09 3.02
C THR A 39 -0.42 -5.99 2.12
N VAL A 40 0.50 -6.34 1.21
CA VAL A 40 1.17 -5.35 0.34
C VAL A 40 0.22 -4.76 -0.68
N LYS A 41 -0.88 -5.45 -1.01
CA LYS A 41 -1.98 -4.89 -1.81
C LYS A 41 -2.40 -3.49 -1.31
N TYR A 42 -2.58 -3.33 0.00
CA TYR A 42 -2.97 -2.04 0.60
C TYR A 42 -1.86 -0.99 0.56
N LEU A 43 -0.58 -1.40 0.57
CA LEU A 43 0.54 -0.49 0.38
C LEU A 43 0.53 0.06 -1.05
N VAL A 44 0.29 -0.78 -2.05
CA VAL A 44 0.20 -0.38 -3.45
C VAL A 44 -0.97 0.58 -3.67
N GLU A 45 -2.14 0.30 -3.09
CA GLU A 45 -3.31 1.21 -3.13
C GLU A 45 -3.00 2.59 -2.53
N TYR A 46 -2.26 2.64 -1.41
CA TYR A 46 -1.81 3.89 -0.82
C TYR A 46 -0.84 4.63 -1.74
N LEU A 47 0.16 3.95 -2.28
CA LEU A 47 1.17 4.54 -3.17
C LEU A 47 0.52 5.11 -4.43
N GLU A 48 -0.41 4.39 -5.04
CA GLU A 48 -1.19 4.86 -6.19
C GLU A 48 -1.91 6.17 -5.86
N SER A 49 -2.62 6.21 -4.74
CA SER A 49 -3.36 7.39 -4.29
C SER A 49 -2.44 8.57 -3.97
N ALA A 50 -1.30 8.31 -3.32
CA ALA A 50 -0.32 9.33 -2.95
C ALA A 50 0.41 9.91 -4.16
N VAL A 51 0.70 9.10 -5.18
CA VAL A 51 1.28 9.58 -6.44
C VAL A 51 0.26 10.38 -7.24
N LYS A 52 -0.98 9.88 -7.38
CA LYS A 52 -2.06 10.60 -8.09
C LYS A 52 -2.39 11.95 -7.47
N SER A 53 -2.32 12.07 -6.15
CA SER A 53 -2.53 13.34 -5.42
C SER A 53 -1.30 14.26 -5.42
N GLY A 54 -0.15 13.82 -5.93
CA GLY A 54 1.10 14.58 -5.92
C GLY A 54 1.83 14.60 -4.57
N LYS A 55 1.30 13.91 -3.54
CA LYS A 55 1.93 13.76 -2.21
C LYS A 55 3.28 13.05 -2.31
N LEU A 56 3.39 12.06 -3.19
CA LEU A 56 4.64 11.36 -3.49
C LEU A 56 5.00 11.55 -4.96
N GLN A 57 6.27 11.82 -5.22
CA GLN A 57 6.79 12.05 -6.56
C GLN A 57 8.11 11.32 -6.75
N ASN A 58 8.44 10.97 -7.99
CA ASN A 58 9.72 10.36 -8.36
C ASN A 58 10.06 9.08 -7.57
N ILE A 59 9.05 8.26 -7.26
CA ILE A 59 9.28 6.96 -6.63
C ILE A 59 9.50 5.87 -7.69
N VAL A 60 10.36 4.90 -7.37
CA VAL A 60 10.60 3.72 -8.22
C VAL A 60 10.29 2.49 -7.39
N CYS A 61 9.46 1.59 -7.92
CA CYS A 61 9.07 0.35 -7.25
C CYS A 61 9.72 -0.86 -7.94
N VAL A 62 10.40 -1.71 -7.16
CA VAL A 62 10.98 -2.98 -7.61
C VAL A 62 10.16 -4.13 -7.02
N PRO A 63 9.35 -4.84 -7.82
CA PRO A 63 8.50 -5.91 -7.32
C PRO A 63 9.29 -7.18 -6.99
N THR A 64 8.81 -7.93 -6.00
CA THR A 64 9.37 -9.24 -5.61
C THR A 64 8.66 -10.42 -6.27
N SER A 65 7.50 -10.22 -6.90
CA SER A 65 6.79 -11.22 -7.70
C SER A 65 6.11 -10.59 -8.93
N PHE A 66 5.73 -11.44 -9.89
CA PHE A 66 5.21 -10.99 -11.18
C PHE A 66 3.80 -10.42 -11.12
N LEU A 67 2.96 -10.82 -10.15
CA LEU A 67 1.63 -10.30 -9.81
C LEU A 67 1.12 -10.97 -8.53
#